data_AF-A0A5J5AUT3-F1
#
_entry.id   AF-A0A5J5AUT3-F1
#
_cell.length_a   1.000
_cell.length_b   1.000
_cell.length_c   1.000
_cell.angle_alpha   90.00
_cell.angle_beta   90.00
_cell.angle_gamma   90.00
#
_symmetry.space_group_name_H-M   'P 1'
#
loop_
_entity.id
_entity.type
_entity.pdbx_description
1 polymer ?
#
loop_
_entity_poly.entity_id
_entity_poly.type
_entity_poly.pdbx_seq_one_letter_code
_entity_poly.pdbx_strand_id
1 'polypeptide(L)'
;MGRNSGFIAMYATLASRDVDCCLIPESPFYLEGAGGLLEYIEKRLKENGHMVIVIAEGAGQELLSESLRSTDHKDASGNKLLQDVGLLISQRIKDHFSRQKKMSINLKYIDPTYMIRAVPSNASDNVYCTLLAQSAVHGAMAGYTGFTVGPVNGRHSYIPFYRITERQNKVVITDRMWARLLSSTNQPSFLSAKDVMEANKEEEEPTQLLENNCSDVKLVKEVEVITPSDFKFQQNQPLK
;
A
#
# COMPACT_ATOMS: atom_id res chain seq x y z
N MET A 1 6.63 -10.63 3.83
CA MET A 1 7.15 -9.32 4.31
C MET A 1 6.13 -8.23 4.08
N GLY A 2 6.25 -7.13 4.81
CA GLY A 2 5.34 -5.98 4.73
C GLY A 2 4.23 -6.05 5.78
N ARG A 3 4.63 -6.12 7.05
CA ARG A 3 3.74 -6.29 8.19
C ARG A 3 2.81 -5.09 8.43
N ASN A 4 3.38 -3.90 8.44
CA ASN A 4 2.65 -2.65 8.68
C ASN A 4 2.71 -1.70 7.47
N SER A 5 3.62 -1.97 6.52
CA SER A 5 3.79 -1.15 5.32
C SER A 5 4.16 -1.97 4.08
N GLY A 6 3.67 -1.52 2.93
CA GLY A 6 3.74 -2.21 1.66
C GLY A 6 4.97 -1.91 0.78
N PHE A 7 5.99 -1.20 1.28
CA PHE A 7 7.07 -0.70 0.42
C PHE A 7 7.76 -1.80 -0.40
N ILE A 8 8.07 -2.94 0.20
CA ILE A 8 8.73 -4.05 -0.50
C ILE A 8 7.85 -4.58 -1.63
N ALA A 9 6.55 -4.79 -1.37
CA ALA A 9 5.60 -5.26 -2.38
C ALA A 9 5.43 -4.25 -3.52
N MET A 10 5.33 -2.96 -3.20
CA MET A 10 5.24 -1.88 -4.18
C MET A 10 6.49 -1.80 -5.06
N TYR A 11 7.68 -1.74 -4.47
CA TYR A 11 8.94 -1.64 -5.22
C TYR A 11 9.23 -2.90 -6.03
N ALA A 12 8.94 -4.10 -5.49
CA ALA A 12 9.09 -5.36 -6.23
C ALA A 12 8.17 -5.41 -7.45
N THR A 13 6.92 -4.97 -7.30
CA THR A 13 5.95 -4.90 -8.40
C THR A 13 6.40 -3.93 -9.48
N LEU A 14 6.82 -2.72 -9.10
CA LEU A 14 7.34 -1.71 -10.02
C LEU A 14 8.60 -2.16 -10.78
N ALA A 15 9.48 -2.87 -10.09
CA ALA A 15 10.71 -3.38 -10.68
C ALA A 15 10.46 -4.56 -11.62
N SER A 16 9.59 -5.50 -11.24
CA SER A 16 9.31 -6.70 -12.03
C SER A 16 8.47 -6.41 -13.26
N ARG A 17 7.47 -5.52 -13.17
CA ARG A 17 6.48 -5.21 -14.23
C ARG A 17 5.63 -6.38 -14.75
N ASP A 18 5.87 -7.59 -14.29
CA ASP A 18 5.09 -8.80 -14.64
C ASP A 18 3.96 -9.10 -13.64
N VAL A 19 3.71 -8.20 -12.69
CA VAL A 19 2.71 -8.37 -11.64
C VAL A 19 1.41 -7.68 -12.05
N ASP A 20 0.29 -8.41 -12.02
CA ASP A 20 -1.04 -7.88 -12.39
C ASP A 20 -1.79 -7.23 -11.23
N CYS A 21 -1.45 -7.62 -9.99
CA CYS A 21 -2.09 -7.11 -8.78
C CYS A 21 -1.11 -7.05 -7.60
N CYS A 22 -1.03 -5.89 -6.95
CA CYS A 22 -0.27 -5.69 -5.72
C CYS A 22 -1.20 -5.25 -4.58
N LEU A 23 -1.23 -6.03 -3.51
CA LEU A 23 -2.01 -5.78 -2.30
C LEU A 23 -1.08 -5.39 -1.14
N ILE A 24 -1.36 -4.23 -0.53
CA ILE A 24 -0.56 -3.66 0.56
C ILE A 24 -1.44 -3.31 1.77
N PRO A 25 -0.89 -3.24 2.99
CA PRO A 25 -1.67 -2.91 4.19
C PRO A 25 -2.34 -1.54 4.13
N GLU A 26 -1.76 -0.59 3.39
CA GLU A 26 -2.29 0.76 3.28
C GLU A 26 -3.53 0.86 2.37
N SER A 27 -3.68 -0.04 1.40
CA SER A 27 -4.78 -0.01 0.45
C SER A 27 -5.82 -1.08 0.81
N PRO A 28 -6.96 -0.72 1.40
CA PRO A 28 -8.01 -1.69 1.71
C PRO A 28 -8.61 -2.28 0.43
N PHE A 29 -9.11 -3.50 0.55
CA PHE A 29 -9.75 -4.24 -0.53
C PHE A 29 -10.73 -5.25 0.04
N TYR A 30 -11.68 -5.70 -0.78
CA TYR A 30 -12.59 -6.78 -0.46
C TYR A 30 -12.48 -7.93 -1.46
N LEU A 31 -12.83 -9.14 -1.02
CA LEU A 31 -12.67 -10.36 -1.83
C LEU A 31 -13.86 -10.60 -2.76
N GLU A 32 -15.07 -10.59 -2.21
CA GLU A 32 -16.32 -10.95 -2.88
C GLU A 32 -17.20 -9.72 -3.11
N GLY A 33 -17.81 -9.61 -4.30
CA GLY A 33 -18.69 -8.49 -4.67
C GLY A 33 -18.33 -7.90 -6.03
N ALA A 34 -19.20 -7.03 -6.53
CA ALA A 34 -19.00 -6.33 -7.79
C ALA A 34 -17.82 -5.35 -7.68
N GLY A 35 -16.76 -5.56 -8.45
CA GLY A 35 -15.50 -4.82 -8.35
C GLY A 35 -14.49 -5.41 -7.35
N GLY A 36 -14.78 -6.57 -6.77
CA GLY A 36 -13.90 -7.23 -5.80
C GLY A 36 -12.70 -7.91 -6.43
N LEU A 37 -11.77 -8.34 -5.58
CA LEU A 37 -10.55 -9.02 -6.02
C LEU A 37 -10.84 -10.27 -6.86
N LEU A 38 -11.83 -11.09 -6.47
CA LEU A 38 -12.14 -12.34 -7.16
C LEU A 38 -12.69 -12.12 -8.59
N GLU A 39 -13.52 -11.09 -8.79
CA GLU A 39 -14.03 -10.72 -10.11
C GLU A 39 -12.90 -10.21 -11.01
N TYR A 40 -12.00 -9.39 -10.46
CA TYR A 40 -10.82 -8.92 -11.18
C TYR A 40 -9.91 -10.07 -11.62
N ILE A 41 -9.68 -11.06 -10.73
CA ILE A 41 -8.89 -12.25 -11.06
C ILE A 41 -9.52 -13.03 -12.22
N GLU A 42 -10.85 -13.22 -12.19
CA GLU A 42 -11.54 -13.92 -13.28
C GLU A 42 -11.39 -13.20 -14.62
N LYS A 43 -11.57 -11.87 -14.63
CA LYS A 43 -11.42 -11.07 -15.84
C LYS A 43 -10.02 -11.19 -16.42
N ARG A 44 -8.99 -11.04 -15.58
CA ARG A 44 -7.58 -11.16 -16.00
C ARG A 44 -7.22 -12.55 -16.50
N LEU A 45 -7.68 -13.61 -15.83
CA LEU A 45 -7.44 -14.98 -16.29
C LEU A 45 -8.09 -15.27 -17.65
N LYS A 46 -9.26 -14.68 -17.94
CA LYS A 46 -9.91 -14.83 -19.25
C LYS A 46 -9.21 -14.05 -20.36
N GLU A 47 -8.70 -12.86 -20.06
CA GLU A 47 -8.02 -11.99 -21.03
C GLU A 47 -6.59 -12.47 -21.33
N ASN A 48 -5.81 -12.79 -20.31
CA ASN A 48 -4.37 -13.05 -20.42
C ASN A 48 -3.98 -14.53 -20.27
N GLY A 49 -4.88 -15.38 -19.76
CA GLY A 49 -4.62 -16.80 -19.49
C GLY A 49 -3.75 -17.08 -18.25
N HIS A 50 -3.20 -16.04 -17.62
CA HIS A 50 -2.38 -16.13 -16.40
C HIS A 50 -2.54 -14.85 -15.57
N MET A 51 -2.15 -14.92 -14.30
CA MET A 51 -2.15 -13.78 -13.41
C MET A 51 -1.13 -13.95 -12.28
N VAL A 52 -0.42 -12.87 -11.94
CA VAL A 52 0.52 -12.79 -10.82
C VAL A 52 0.03 -11.77 -9.79
N ILE A 53 -0.06 -12.21 -8.54
CA ILE A 53 -0.51 -11.39 -7.41
C ILE A 53 0.60 -11.33 -6.37
N VAL A 54 0.99 -10.11 -5.97
CA VAL A 54 1.91 -9.86 -4.87
C VAL A 54 1.11 -9.35 -3.68
N ILE A 55 1.27 -10.01 -2.53
CA ILE A 55 0.52 -9.70 -1.30
C ILE A 55 1.52 -9.42 -0.20
N ALA A 56 1.42 -8.24 0.41
CA ALA A 56 2.14 -7.93 1.64
C ALA A 56 1.50 -8.67 2.82
N GLU A 57 2.32 -9.10 3.77
CA GLU A 57 1.91 -9.91 4.93
C GLU A 57 0.80 -9.25 5.79
N GLY A 58 0.82 -7.92 5.90
CA GLY A 58 -0.18 -7.16 6.63
C GLY A 58 -1.42 -6.78 5.82
N ALA A 59 -1.47 -7.07 4.52
CA ALA A 59 -2.62 -6.71 3.69
C ALA A 59 -3.83 -7.58 4.07
N GLY A 60 -5.04 -6.99 4.14
CA GLY A 60 -6.28 -7.76 4.32
C GLY A 60 -6.44 -8.45 5.68
N GLN A 61 -5.72 -8.02 6.72
CA GLN A 61 -5.84 -8.61 8.06
C GLN A 61 -7.21 -8.37 8.71
N GLU A 62 -7.92 -7.32 8.29
CA GLU A 62 -9.29 -7.03 8.73
C GLU A 62 -10.30 -8.06 8.22
N LEU A 63 -10.12 -8.54 6.98
CA LEU A 63 -10.96 -9.58 6.38
C LEU A 63 -10.84 -10.93 7.10
N LEU A 64 -9.69 -11.19 7.73
CA LEU A 64 -9.46 -12.39 8.54
C LEU A 64 -10.19 -12.32 9.87
N SER A 65 -10.15 -11.16 10.54
CA SER A 65 -10.80 -10.97 11.84
C SER A 65 -12.32 -11.15 11.82
N GLU A 66 -12.97 -10.88 10.69
CA GLU A 66 -14.41 -11.13 10.52
C GLU A 66 -14.74 -12.62 10.40
N SER A 67 -13.84 -13.40 9.78
CA SER A 67 -14.07 -14.82 9.50
C SER A 67 -13.69 -15.76 10.65
N LEU A 68 -12.75 -15.35 11.49
CA LEU A 68 -12.22 -16.11 12.61
C LEU A 68 -12.29 -15.24 13.86
N ARG A 69 -13.18 -15.57 14.80
CA ARG A 69 -13.24 -14.95 16.13
C ARG A 69 -11.83 -14.94 16.73
N SER A 70 -11.22 -13.77 16.76
CA SER A 70 -9.79 -13.58 16.96
C SER A 70 -9.33 -14.16 18.29
N THR A 71 -8.54 -15.24 18.24
CA THR A 71 -7.58 -15.49 19.31
C THR A 71 -6.44 -14.49 19.13
N ASP A 72 -6.42 -13.43 19.95
CA ASP A 72 -5.32 -12.48 20.05
C ASP A 72 -4.07 -13.17 20.64
N HIS A 73 -3.51 -14.11 19.88
CA HIS A 73 -2.23 -14.70 20.22
C HIS A 73 -1.15 -13.64 20.04
N LYS A 74 -0.46 -13.35 21.13
CA LYS A 74 0.74 -12.51 21.14
C LYS A 74 1.96 -13.41 21.10
N ASP A 75 3.01 -12.99 20.41
CA ASP A 75 4.31 -13.63 20.50
C ASP A 75 4.96 -13.39 21.88
N ALA A 76 6.07 -14.06 22.16
CA ALA A 76 6.82 -13.89 23.42
C ALA A 76 7.37 -12.46 23.62
N SER A 77 7.39 -11.64 22.57
CA SER A 77 7.81 -10.23 22.59
C SER A 77 6.63 -9.27 22.70
N GLY A 78 5.40 -9.76 22.81
CA GLY A 78 4.18 -8.96 22.95
C GLY A 78 3.57 -8.46 21.64
N ASN A 79 4.10 -8.84 20.47
CA ASN A 79 3.53 -8.44 19.18
C ASN A 79 2.32 -9.32 18.82
N LYS A 80 1.29 -8.72 18.20
CA LYS A 80 0.13 -9.45 17.69
C LYS A 80 0.55 -10.44 16.60
N LEU A 81 0.26 -11.73 16.75
CA LEU A 81 0.55 -12.71 15.70
C LEU A 81 -0.35 -12.42 14.50
N LEU A 82 0.25 -12.20 13.33
CA LEU A 82 -0.50 -12.07 12.09
C LEU A 82 -0.84 -13.46 11.57
N GLN A 83 -2.04 -13.59 11.00
CA GLN A 83 -2.43 -14.81 10.32
C GLN A 83 -1.94 -14.77 8.87
N ASP A 84 -1.67 -15.95 8.29
CA ASP A 84 -1.21 -16.06 6.90
C ASP A 84 -2.36 -15.71 5.93
N VAL A 85 -2.38 -14.46 5.51
CA VAL A 85 -3.34 -13.92 4.54
C VAL A 85 -3.15 -14.57 3.17
N GLY A 86 -1.91 -14.88 2.79
CA GLY A 86 -1.59 -15.46 1.50
C GLY A 86 -2.24 -16.82 1.32
N LEU A 87 -2.16 -17.67 2.35
CA LEU A 87 -2.82 -18.96 2.36
C LEU A 87 -4.35 -18.84 2.37
N LEU A 88 -4.92 -17.94 3.17
CA LEU A 88 -6.37 -17.72 3.20
C LEU A 88 -6.90 -17.29 1.82
N ILE A 89 -6.31 -16.25 1.23
CA ILE A 89 -6.72 -15.74 -0.08
C ILE A 89 -6.60 -16.84 -1.14
N SER A 90 -5.52 -17.63 -1.08
CA SER A 90 -5.33 -18.77 -1.99
C SER A 90 -6.46 -19.81 -1.87
N GLN A 91 -6.90 -20.11 -0.64
CA GLN A 91 -8.04 -21.01 -0.41
C GLN A 91 -9.35 -20.40 -0.92
N ARG A 92 -9.61 -19.12 -0.64
CA ARG A 92 -10.80 -18.40 -1.11
C ARG A 92 -10.90 -18.34 -2.63
N ILE A 93 -9.78 -18.12 -3.31
CA ILE A 93 -9.70 -18.17 -4.77
C ILE A 93 -10.10 -19.57 -5.26
N LYS A 94 -9.47 -20.63 -4.73
CA LYS A 94 -9.82 -22.02 -5.12
C LYS A 94 -11.29 -22.35 -4.90
N ASP A 95 -11.85 -21.95 -3.75
CA ASP A 95 -13.25 -22.16 -3.41
C ASP A 95 -14.19 -21.43 -4.37
N HIS A 96 -13.90 -20.17 -4.71
CA HIS A 96 -14.70 -19.36 -5.62
C HIS A 96 -14.79 -20.01 -7.02
N PHE A 97 -13.65 -20.40 -7.58
CA PHE A 97 -13.60 -21.02 -8.92
C PHE A 97 -14.20 -22.44 -8.95
N SER A 98 -14.11 -23.18 -7.84
CA SER A 98 -14.70 -24.52 -7.71
C SER A 98 -16.23 -24.47 -7.57
N ARG A 99 -16.75 -23.56 -6.72
CA ARG A 99 -18.19 -23.51 -6.40
C ARG A 99 -19.01 -22.77 -7.44
N GLN A 100 -18.53 -21.62 -7.92
CA GLN A 100 -19.38 -20.71 -8.70
C GLN A 100 -19.28 -20.91 -10.22
N LYS A 101 -18.09 -21.20 -10.76
CA LYS A 101 -17.88 -21.13 -12.22
C LYS A 101 -17.26 -22.37 -12.87
N LYS A 102 -16.95 -23.42 -12.10
CA LYS A 102 -16.36 -24.70 -12.58
C LYS A 102 -15.18 -24.48 -13.54
N MET A 103 -14.35 -23.48 -13.26
CA MET A 103 -13.13 -23.22 -14.03
C MET A 103 -11.96 -23.89 -13.32
N SER A 104 -11.23 -24.77 -14.02
CA SER A 104 -10.01 -25.36 -13.48
C SER A 104 -8.89 -24.33 -13.49
N ILE A 105 -8.39 -23.98 -12.30
CA ILE A 105 -7.25 -23.06 -12.14
C ILE A 105 -6.05 -23.79 -11.52
N ASN A 106 -4.85 -23.45 -11.97
CA ASN A 106 -3.61 -23.89 -11.33
C ASN A 106 -3.07 -22.77 -10.44
N LEU A 107 -3.40 -22.83 -9.14
CA LEU A 107 -2.92 -21.85 -8.17
C LEU A 107 -1.64 -22.35 -7.49
N LYS A 108 -0.56 -21.58 -7.66
CA LYS A 108 0.72 -21.79 -6.97
C LYS A 108 0.92 -20.68 -5.94
N TYR A 109 1.05 -21.06 -4.68
CA TYR A 109 1.41 -20.15 -3.61
C TYR A 109 2.92 -20.21 -3.37
N ILE A 110 3.57 -19.04 -3.30
CA ILE A 110 5.00 -18.90 -3.09
C ILE A 110 5.21 -17.93 -1.92
N ASP A 111 5.80 -18.41 -0.84
CA ASP A 111 6.25 -17.56 0.26
C ASP A 111 7.78 -17.47 0.27
N PRO A 112 8.36 -16.37 -0.27
CA PRO A 112 9.80 -16.19 -0.30
C PRO A 112 10.34 -15.57 1.00
N THR A 113 9.57 -15.48 2.08
CA THR A 113 9.93 -14.77 3.33
C THR A 113 11.30 -15.13 3.88
N TYR A 114 11.63 -16.42 3.97
CA TYR A 114 12.96 -16.84 4.44
C TYR A 114 14.05 -16.58 3.40
N MET A 115 13.74 -16.76 2.12
CA MET A 115 14.70 -16.53 1.03
C MET A 115 15.14 -15.06 1.01
N ILE A 116 14.21 -14.12 1.12
CA ILE A 116 14.54 -12.69 1.08
C ILE A 116 15.26 -12.20 2.34
N ARG A 117 15.11 -12.89 3.48
CA ARG A 117 15.75 -12.50 4.76
C ARG A 117 17.08 -13.19 5.03
N ALA A 118 17.33 -14.36 4.44
CA ALA A 118 18.51 -15.17 4.72
C ALA A 118 19.59 -15.09 3.62
N VAL A 119 19.34 -14.35 2.55
CA VAL A 119 20.32 -14.13 1.47
C VAL A 119 21.40 -13.12 1.92
N PRO A 120 22.67 -13.30 1.52
CA PRO A 120 23.73 -12.33 1.79
C PRO A 120 23.43 -10.96 1.19
N SER A 121 23.87 -9.91 1.88
CA SER A 121 23.71 -8.52 1.45
C SER A 121 24.41 -8.23 0.12
N ASN A 122 23.77 -7.41 -0.72
CA ASN A 122 24.35 -6.91 -1.96
C ASN A 122 25.44 -5.85 -1.67
N ALA A 123 26.18 -5.44 -2.70
CA ALA A 123 27.28 -4.47 -2.54
C ALA A 123 26.81 -3.11 -1.99
N SER A 124 25.64 -2.63 -2.42
CA SER A 124 25.06 -1.36 -1.96
C SER A 124 24.68 -1.42 -0.47
N ASP A 125 24.05 -2.51 -0.04
CA ASP A 125 23.72 -2.76 1.36
C ASP A 125 24.97 -2.92 2.22
N ASN A 126 26.03 -3.57 1.71
CA ASN A 126 27.30 -3.67 2.41
C ASN A 126 27.93 -2.30 2.69
N VAL A 127 27.97 -1.42 1.68
CA VAL A 127 28.46 -0.04 1.86
C VAL A 127 27.57 0.71 2.85
N TYR A 128 26.25 0.60 2.71
CA TYR A 128 25.29 1.28 3.58
C TYR A 128 25.40 0.84 5.04
N CYS A 129 25.43 -0.47 5.31
CA CYS A 129 25.61 -1.02 6.66
C CYS A 129 26.96 -0.60 7.27
N THR A 130 28.03 -0.54 6.47
CA THR A 130 29.35 -0.07 6.92
C THR A 130 29.31 1.38 7.37
N LEU A 131 28.68 2.26 6.58
CA LEU A 131 28.56 3.68 6.91
C LEU A 131 27.70 3.93 8.15
N LEU A 132 26.61 3.18 8.31
CA LEU A 132 25.76 3.23 9.50
C LEU A 132 26.55 2.80 10.75
N ALA A 133 27.28 1.69 10.68
CA ALA A 133 28.06 1.16 11.79
C ALA A 133 29.16 2.13 12.23
N GLN A 134 29.95 2.66 11.28
CA GLN A 134 31.01 3.63 11.56
C GLN A 134 30.45 4.90 12.20
N SER A 135 29.35 5.43 11.66
CA SER A 135 28.70 6.62 12.19
C SER A 135 28.18 6.40 13.61
N ALA A 136 27.64 5.20 13.90
CA ALA A 136 27.14 4.84 15.22
C ALA A 136 28.28 4.76 16.25
N VAL A 137 29.42 4.15 15.86
CA VAL A 137 30.63 4.10 16.69
C VAL A 137 31.15 5.50 16.97
N HIS A 138 31.26 6.38 15.96
CA HIS A 138 31.70 7.75 16.17
C HIS A 138 30.77 8.52 17.13
N GLY A 139 29.46 8.36 17.00
CA GLY A 139 28.49 9.01 17.89
C GLY A 139 28.59 8.49 19.33
N ALA A 140 28.77 7.18 19.51
CA ALA A 140 28.98 6.59 20.83
C ALA A 140 30.30 7.05 21.47
N MET A 141 31.39 7.12 20.69
CA MET A 141 32.70 7.60 21.16
C MET A 141 32.69 9.11 21.50
N ALA A 142 31.83 9.89 20.85
CA ALA A 142 31.59 11.29 21.20
C ALA A 142 30.74 11.47 22.49
N GLY A 143 30.26 10.37 23.08
CA GLY A 143 29.45 10.38 24.30
C GLY A 143 27.95 10.56 24.07
N TYR A 144 27.47 10.47 22.83
CA TYR A 144 26.03 10.50 22.56
C TYR A 144 25.37 9.17 22.94
N THR A 145 24.12 9.25 23.40
CA THR A 145 23.29 8.09 23.78
C THR A 145 21.84 8.31 23.36
N GLY A 146 21.04 7.25 23.28
CA GLY A 146 19.62 7.34 22.93
C GLY A 146 19.33 7.76 21.49
N PHE A 147 20.24 7.46 20.56
CA PHE A 147 20.13 7.79 19.14
C PHE A 147 20.32 6.56 18.26
N THR A 148 19.79 6.61 17.05
CA THR A 148 20.17 5.73 15.94
C THR A 148 20.77 6.55 14.81
N VAL A 149 21.40 5.87 13.86
CA VAL A 149 21.90 6.49 12.62
C VAL A 149 20.97 6.12 11.49
N GLY A 150 20.64 7.09 10.64
CA GLY A 150 19.94 6.85 9.39
C GLY A 150 20.23 7.92 8.34
N PRO A 151 20.00 7.63 7.06
CA PRO A 151 20.08 8.62 6.00
C PRO A 151 18.87 9.56 6.09
N VAL A 152 19.16 10.86 6.16
CA VAL A 152 18.17 11.94 6.08
C VAL A 152 18.61 12.83 4.94
N ASN A 153 17.80 12.93 3.88
CA ASN A 153 18.09 13.71 2.68
C ASN A 153 19.50 13.45 2.10
N GLY A 154 19.90 12.17 2.05
CA GLY A 154 21.18 11.74 1.48
C GLY A 154 22.39 11.90 2.41
N ARG A 155 22.21 12.31 3.68
CA ARG A 155 23.29 12.39 4.68
C ARG A 155 23.02 11.50 5.89
N HIS A 156 24.04 10.81 6.38
CA HIS A 156 23.96 10.02 7.61
C HIS A 156 23.87 10.97 8.81
N SER A 157 22.76 10.88 9.53
CA SER A 157 22.43 11.79 10.64
C SER A 157 22.10 11.00 11.89
N TYR A 158 22.33 11.61 13.05
CA TYR A 158 21.91 11.08 14.35
C TYR A 158 20.46 11.43 14.61
N ILE A 159 19.64 10.41 14.87
CA ILE A 159 18.20 10.55 15.06
C ILE A 159 17.84 10.03 16.45
N PRO A 160 17.29 10.87 17.34
CA PRO A 160 16.90 10.46 18.68
C PRO A 160 15.77 9.41 18.69
N PHE A 161 15.80 8.47 19.63
CA PHE A 161 14.80 7.39 19.69
C PHE A 161 13.35 7.88 19.82
N TYR A 162 13.11 8.89 20.64
CA TYR A 162 11.75 9.41 20.85
C TYR A 162 11.11 9.89 19.54
N ARG A 163 11.89 10.45 18.61
CA ARG A 163 11.40 10.88 17.28
C ARG A 163 11.07 9.71 16.36
N ILE A 164 11.77 8.59 16.48
CA ILE A 164 11.58 7.42 15.61
C ILE A 164 10.36 6.61 16.04
N THR A 165 10.11 6.54 17.34
CA THR A 165 8.96 5.82 17.88
C THR A 165 7.64 6.58 17.69
N GLU A 166 7.69 7.91 17.48
CA GLU A 166 6.51 8.76 17.29
C GLU A 166 5.68 8.36 16.06
N ARG A 167 6.32 8.03 14.93
CA ARG A 167 5.63 7.80 13.65
C ARG A 167 6.25 6.64 12.89
N GLN A 168 5.39 5.85 12.26
CA GLN A 168 5.80 4.81 11.32
C GLN A 168 5.70 5.33 9.89
N ASN A 169 6.69 5.01 9.07
CA ASN A 169 6.63 5.31 7.65
C ASN A 169 5.71 4.30 6.95
N LYS A 170 4.73 4.81 6.21
CA LYS A 170 3.75 4.05 5.43
C LYS A 170 3.78 4.49 3.98
N VAL A 171 3.39 3.61 3.07
CA VAL A 171 3.21 3.96 1.66
C VAL A 171 2.07 4.98 1.57
N VAL A 172 2.35 6.12 0.95
CA VAL A 172 1.34 7.13 0.67
C VAL A 172 0.66 6.76 -0.65
N ILE A 173 -0.62 6.41 -0.59
CA ILE A 173 -1.41 5.93 -1.75
C ILE A 173 -1.60 7.05 -2.79
N THR A 174 -1.59 8.31 -2.36
CA THR A 174 -1.67 9.48 -3.24
C THR A 174 -0.32 9.85 -3.88
N ASP A 175 0.77 9.17 -3.50
CA ASP A 175 2.09 9.48 -4.03
C ASP A 175 2.28 8.98 -5.47
N ARG A 176 3.19 9.65 -6.18
CA ARG A 176 3.57 9.35 -7.55
C ARG A 176 4.06 7.91 -7.72
N MET A 177 4.72 7.33 -6.71
CA MET A 177 5.20 5.95 -6.80
C MET A 177 4.06 4.95 -6.84
N TRP A 178 3.00 5.15 -6.04
CA TRP A 178 1.81 4.31 -6.09
C TRP A 178 1.04 4.52 -7.41
N ALA A 179 0.89 5.76 -7.86
CA ALA A 179 0.26 6.05 -9.15
C ALA A 179 0.98 5.38 -10.35
N ARG A 180 2.32 5.34 -10.32
CA ARG A 180 3.13 4.60 -11.30
C ARG A 180 2.86 3.09 -11.25
N LEU A 181 2.68 2.54 -10.05
CA LEU A 181 2.35 1.12 -9.88
C LEU A 181 1.00 0.81 -10.50
N LEU A 182 -0.03 1.59 -10.15
CA LEU A 182 -1.38 1.41 -10.70
C LEU A 182 -1.39 1.52 -12.23
N SER A 183 -0.62 2.45 -12.78
CA SER A 183 -0.48 2.61 -14.24
C SER A 183 0.25 1.43 -14.90
N SER A 184 1.18 0.79 -14.17
CA SER A 184 1.92 -0.38 -14.67
C SER A 184 1.07 -1.65 -14.62
N THR A 185 0.33 -1.88 -13.54
CA THR A 185 -0.48 -3.09 -13.35
C THR A 185 -1.86 -2.99 -13.98
N ASN A 186 -2.34 -1.76 -14.26
CA ASN A 186 -3.72 -1.48 -14.66
C ASN A 186 -4.74 -2.10 -13.70
N GLN A 187 -4.39 -2.26 -12.42
CA GLN A 187 -5.30 -2.78 -11.41
C GLN A 187 -6.30 -1.69 -11.00
N PRO A 188 -7.59 -2.05 -10.76
CA PRO A 188 -8.55 -1.11 -10.21
C PRO A 188 -8.25 -0.81 -8.74
N SER A 189 -8.84 0.28 -8.24
CA SER A 189 -8.98 0.45 -6.80
C SER A 189 -10.10 -0.48 -6.32
N PHE A 190 -9.81 -1.33 -5.34
CA PHE A 190 -10.78 -2.29 -4.78
C PHE A 190 -11.61 -1.68 -3.65
N LEU A 191 -11.87 -0.36 -3.71
CA LEU A 191 -12.71 0.33 -2.73
C LEU A 191 -14.18 0.05 -3.01
N SER A 192 -14.95 -0.24 -1.97
CA SER A 192 -16.41 -0.29 -2.07
C SER A 192 -16.98 1.12 -2.19
N ALA A 193 -18.17 1.25 -2.78
CA ALA A 193 -18.90 2.53 -2.80
C ALA A 193 -19.14 3.08 -1.37
N LYS A 194 -19.22 2.20 -0.37
CA LYS A 194 -19.34 2.59 1.04
C LYS A 194 -18.04 3.19 1.58
N ASP A 195 -16.90 2.60 1.26
CA ASP A 195 -15.58 3.05 1.71
C ASP A 195 -15.23 4.43 1.10
N VAL A 196 -15.64 4.67 -0.15
CA VAL A 196 -15.51 5.98 -0.81
C VAL A 196 -16.40 7.03 -0.12
N MET A 197 -17.60 6.66 0.32
CA MET A 197 -18.49 7.57 1.06
C MET A 197 -18.01 7.84 2.49
N GLU A 198 -17.33 6.90 3.15
CA GLU A 198 -16.72 7.09 4.47
C GLU A 198 -15.45 7.94 4.38
N ALA A 199 -14.59 7.71 3.39
CA ALA A 199 -13.40 8.55 3.15
C ALA A 199 -13.77 10.02 2.88
N ASN A 200 -14.84 10.27 2.10
CA ASN A 200 -15.32 11.63 1.86
C ASN A 200 -15.92 12.28 3.12
N LYS A 201 -16.43 11.51 4.08
CA LYS A 201 -16.92 12.04 5.37
C LYS A 201 -15.79 12.38 6.33
N GLU A 202 -14.69 11.63 6.30
CA GLU A 202 -13.50 11.93 7.12
C GLU A 202 -12.77 13.20 6.66
N GLU A 203 -12.86 13.55 5.37
CA GLU A 203 -12.34 14.84 4.85
C GLU A 203 -13.24 16.05 5.20
N GLU A 204 -14.50 15.84 5.62
CA GLU A 204 -15.49 16.91 5.86
C GLU A 204 -15.70 17.31 7.34
N GLU A 205 -15.00 16.73 8.33
CA GLU A 205 -15.08 17.17 9.74
C GLU A 205 -14.22 18.45 9.98
N PRO A 206 -14.71 19.42 10.77
CA PRO A 206 -14.68 20.84 10.37
C PRO A 206 -13.36 21.56 10.70
N THR A 207 -12.79 22.24 9.70
CA THR A 207 -12.00 23.46 9.91
C THR A 207 -12.83 24.45 10.71
N GLN A 208 -12.52 24.58 12.00
CA GLN A 208 -13.05 25.65 12.85
C GLN A 208 -12.55 27.00 12.31
N LEU A 209 -13.34 27.61 11.44
CA LEU A 209 -13.16 28.98 11.00
C LEU A 209 -13.48 29.89 12.20
N LEU A 210 -12.50 30.72 12.56
CA LEU A 210 -12.67 31.86 13.45
C LEU A 210 -13.65 32.85 12.78
N GLU A 211 -14.92 32.81 13.16
CA GLU A 211 -15.89 33.86 12.85
C GLU A 211 -15.56 35.11 13.67
N ASN A 212 -14.72 35.98 13.11
CA ASN A 212 -14.74 37.40 13.45
C ASN A 212 -15.76 38.09 12.56
N ASN A 213 -16.78 38.65 13.20
CA ASN A 213 -17.84 39.50 12.66
C ASN A 213 -17.35 40.45 11.55
N CYS A 214 -17.93 40.33 10.35
CA CYS A 214 -18.20 41.48 9.51
C CYS A 214 -19.43 41.23 8.62
N SER A 215 -20.37 42.16 8.71
CA SER A 215 -21.70 42.22 8.13
C SER A 215 -21.72 42.36 6.60
N ASP A 216 -22.77 41.78 6.01
CA ASP A 216 -23.43 42.10 4.73
C ASP A 216 -22.59 42.06 3.43
N VAL A 217 -22.96 41.15 2.51
CA VAL A 217 -23.62 41.44 1.22
C VAL A 217 -24.02 40.12 0.55
N LYS A 218 -25.31 40.00 0.19
CA LYS A 218 -25.88 38.96 -0.67
C LYS A 218 -25.34 39.08 -2.10
N LEU A 219 -24.81 38.00 -2.68
CA LEU A 219 -24.84 37.76 -4.12
C LEU A 219 -25.17 36.28 -4.40
N VAL A 220 -26.10 36.09 -5.32
CA VAL A 220 -26.81 34.85 -5.65
C VAL A 220 -26.06 34.09 -6.76
N LYS A 221 -25.99 32.76 -6.58
CA LYS A 221 -25.93 31.63 -7.55
C LYS A 221 -25.42 31.88 -8.98
N GLU A 222 -24.42 31.10 -9.38
CA GLU A 222 -24.50 30.05 -10.43
C GLU A 222 -23.10 29.45 -10.67
N VAL A 223 -22.95 28.13 -10.54
CA VAL A 223 -21.81 27.41 -11.14
C VAL A 223 -22.40 26.20 -11.85
N GLU A 224 -22.37 26.26 -13.19
CA GLU A 224 -22.77 25.20 -14.10
C GLU A 224 -21.90 23.95 -13.94
N VAL A 225 -22.55 22.79 -14.01
CA VAL A 225 -21.95 21.46 -14.05
C VAL A 225 -21.30 21.25 -15.42
N ILE A 226 -19.96 21.23 -15.47
CA ILE A 226 -19.21 20.91 -16.69
C ILE A 226 -19.28 19.39 -16.90
N THR A 227 -19.80 18.96 -18.06
CA THR A 227 -19.91 17.55 -18.47
C THR A 227 -18.80 17.17 -19.46
N PRO A 228 -18.48 15.87 -19.65
CA PRO A 228 -17.26 15.42 -20.33
C PRO A 228 -17.15 15.74 -21.84
N SER A 229 -18.08 16.49 -22.42
CA SER A 229 -18.10 16.86 -23.84
C SER A 229 -17.15 18.00 -24.22
N ASP A 230 -16.53 18.68 -23.25
CA ASP A 230 -15.78 19.92 -23.48
C ASP A 230 -14.27 19.73 -23.74
N PHE A 231 -13.75 18.50 -23.68
CA PHE A 231 -12.36 18.21 -24.04
C PHE A 231 -12.23 17.92 -25.55
N LYS A 232 -12.17 18.99 -26.36
CA LYS A 232 -11.66 18.88 -27.75
C LYS A 232 -10.14 19.10 -27.78
N PHE A 233 -9.44 18.05 -28.19
CA PHE A 233 -8.03 18.05 -28.57
C PHE A 233 -7.70 19.20 -29.54
N GLN A 234 -6.81 20.11 -29.17
CA GLN A 234 -6.09 20.93 -30.13
C GLN A 234 -4.84 20.17 -30.60
N GLN A 235 -4.94 19.58 -31.79
CA GLN A 235 -3.78 19.16 -32.58
C GLN A 235 -3.18 20.36 -33.32
N ASN A 236 -1.85 20.35 -33.43
CA ASN A 236 -0.99 21.03 -34.39
C ASN A 236 -0.72 22.53 -34.22
N GLN A 237 0.52 22.85 -33.85
CA GLN A 237 1.33 23.83 -34.59
C GLN A 237 2.83 23.43 -34.58
N PRO A 238 3.59 23.67 -35.67
CA PRO A 238 4.88 23.06 -35.91
C PRO A 238 6.05 23.85 -35.31
N LEU A 239 7.13 23.12 -35.03
CA LEU A 239 8.43 23.64 -34.58
C LEU A 239 9.02 24.67 -35.55
N LYS A 240 9.54 25.76 -34.98
CA LYS A 240 10.69 26.50 -35.49
C LYS A 240 11.66 26.75 -34.35
#